data_AF-A0A4R5LZH4-F1
#
_entry.id   AF-A0A4R5LZH4-F1
#
_cell.length_a   1.000
_cell.length_b   1.000
_cell.length_c   1.000
_cell.angle_alpha   90.00
_cell.angle_beta   90.00
_cell.angle_gamma   90.00
#
_symmetry.space_group_name_H-M   'P 1'
#
loop_
_entity.id
_entity.type
_entity.pdbx_description
1 polymer ?
#
loop_
_entity_poly.entity_id
_entity_poly.type
_entity_poly.pdbx_seq_one_letter_code
_entity_poly.pdbx_strand_id
1 'polypeptide(L)'
;MATELDQLIPVRAQVSQVARGDLIVSDMYMPEDVIVDILQRTCGFRQNSYPPVVGNWGKARGSIWPLIQQHFIVRCHHGDNRHADIAVPQRFGIPVKHVTDTGVTPWENTLLQAGLQDVALILREVRLRCLPADAGAFEYKVVGEYLGMLLLYSLFLRTYAHERAIEHYLFAAREGIHLSAVFRALMPGFHSETIDFNRRLLHNGHADDWFGSRLTPRSAVVDIVSSGRSLSAFCSRLGVSVPLVTLIDVGVRLTHEQVQARERNGFHAIFRHDAMPMMPHSIEALSDPGYPSVHDIVIDTDSRAVIRLLTPDDQTARERECAEFVGHAVIELVEAIHRRALSFDVADKSKLETLLREAVLALTQLGHHAKSPSYMAKNRVPQESRDAE
;
A
#
# COMPACT_ATOMS: atom_id res chain seq x y z
N MET A 1 16.08 -18.06 -19.84
CA MET A 1 16.96 -17.00 -19.33
C MET A 1 16.28 -15.64 -19.24
N ALA A 2 15.96 -14.91 -20.33
CA ALA A 2 15.30 -13.60 -20.23
C ALA A 2 14.01 -13.64 -19.37
N THR A 3 13.12 -14.60 -19.66
CA THR A 3 11.88 -14.81 -18.87
C THR A 3 12.14 -15.19 -17.42
N GLU A 4 13.25 -15.83 -17.07
CA GLU A 4 13.56 -16.18 -15.67
C GLU A 4 14.10 -14.97 -14.91
N LEU A 5 14.90 -14.13 -15.58
CA LEU A 5 15.43 -12.89 -15.02
C LEU A 5 14.29 -11.90 -14.70
N ASP A 6 13.27 -11.84 -15.55
CA ASP A 6 12.07 -11.01 -15.34
C ASP A 6 11.20 -11.48 -14.15
N GLN A 7 11.42 -12.69 -13.65
CA GLN A 7 10.66 -13.27 -12.53
C GLN A 7 11.44 -13.22 -11.20
N LEU A 8 12.63 -12.61 -11.19
CA LEU A 8 13.43 -12.48 -9.97
C LEU A 8 12.80 -11.52 -8.97
N ILE A 9 12.61 -12.01 -7.75
CA ILE A 9 12.10 -11.23 -6.63
C ILE A 9 13.16 -11.28 -5.52
N PRO A 10 13.84 -10.16 -5.20
CA PRO A 10 14.74 -10.12 -4.07
C PRO A 10 13.92 -10.24 -2.78
N VAL A 11 14.33 -11.14 -1.89
CA VAL A 11 13.76 -11.24 -0.54
C VAL A 11 14.53 -10.27 0.35
N ARG A 12 14.02 -9.04 0.48
CA ARG A 12 14.71 -7.89 1.09
C ARG A 12 15.22 -8.19 2.48
N ALA A 13 14.41 -8.83 3.32
CA ALA A 13 14.78 -9.26 4.66
C ALA A 13 16.04 -10.14 4.67
N GLN A 14 16.20 -11.04 3.70
CA GLN A 14 17.39 -11.90 3.58
C GLN A 14 18.57 -11.14 2.95
N VAL A 15 18.30 -10.37 1.89
CA VAL A 15 19.33 -9.57 1.20
C VAL A 15 20.01 -8.60 2.18
N SER A 16 19.26 -7.98 3.09
CA SER A 16 19.81 -7.04 4.08
C SER A 16 20.67 -7.70 5.17
N GLN A 17 20.59 -9.02 5.33
CA GLN A 17 21.39 -9.76 6.30
C GLN A 17 22.73 -10.24 5.73
N VAL A 18 22.92 -10.18 4.41
CA VAL A 18 24.16 -10.63 3.76
C VAL A 18 25.25 -9.57 3.91
N ALA A 19 26.32 -9.93 4.61
CA ALA A 19 27.52 -9.13 4.73
C ALA A 19 28.50 -9.44 3.58
N ARG A 20 29.41 -8.50 3.31
CA ARG A 20 30.44 -8.64 2.25
C ARG A 20 31.32 -9.89 2.39
N GLY A 21 31.48 -10.40 3.61
CA GLY A 21 32.28 -11.60 3.90
C GLY A 21 31.51 -12.91 3.78
N ASP A 22 30.21 -12.87 3.46
CA ASP A 22 29.38 -14.07 3.40
C ASP A 22 29.52 -14.77 2.04
N LEU A 23 29.45 -16.10 2.10
CA LEU A 23 29.49 -16.95 0.92
C LEU A 23 28.07 -17.21 0.43
N ILE A 24 27.84 -16.96 -0.86
CA ILE A 24 26.56 -17.26 -1.51
C ILE A 24 26.68 -18.63 -2.15
N VAL A 25 25.78 -19.54 -1.79
CA VAL A 25 25.77 -20.93 -2.25
C VAL A 25 24.46 -21.24 -2.95
N SER A 26 24.52 -21.57 -4.24
CA SER A 26 23.33 -21.82 -5.06
C SER A 26 23.41 -23.16 -5.78
N ASP A 27 22.36 -23.96 -5.65
CA ASP A 27 22.20 -25.23 -6.40
C ASP A 27 21.36 -24.95 -7.67
N MET A 28 21.78 -23.97 -8.48
CA MET A 28 21.07 -23.53 -9.69
C MET A 28 21.82 -23.95 -10.95
N TYR A 29 21.07 -24.23 -12.02
CA TYR A 29 21.60 -24.59 -13.33
C TYR A 29 22.21 -23.42 -14.11
N MET A 30 22.14 -22.19 -13.58
CA MET A 30 22.63 -21.01 -14.26
C MET A 30 24.15 -20.88 -14.13
N PRO A 31 24.83 -20.40 -15.19
CA PRO A 31 26.25 -20.07 -15.13
C PRO A 31 26.60 -19.06 -14.03
N GLU A 32 27.85 -19.10 -13.55
CA GLU A 32 28.35 -18.25 -12.46
C GLU A 32 28.23 -16.75 -12.78
N ASP A 33 28.58 -16.35 -13.99
CA ASP A 33 28.50 -14.96 -14.46
C ASP A 33 27.05 -14.43 -14.46
N VAL A 34 26.08 -15.27 -14.81
CA VAL A 34 24.66 -14.95 -14.72
C VAL A 34 24.23 -14.77 -13.26
N ILE A 35 24.65 -15.67 -12.35
CA ILE A 35 24.34 -15.52 -10.92
C ILE A 35 24.98 -14.25 -10.35
N VAL A 36 26.23 -13.94 -10.71
CA VAL A 36 26.90 -12.70 -10.29
C VAL A 36 26.12 -11.48 -10.78
N ASP A 37 25.68 -11.45 -12.04
CA ASP A 37 24.88 -10.34 -12.58
C ASP A 37 23.56 -10.17 -11.84
N ILE A 38 22.86 -11.27 -11.53
CA ILE A 38 21.63 -11.27 -10.72
C ILE A 38 21.89 -10.66 -9.34
N LEU A 39 22.91 -11.13 -8.64
CA LEU A 39 23.26 -10.66 -7.30
C LEU A 39 23.64 -9.18 -7.30
N GLN A 40 24.32 -8.70 -8.34
CA GLN A 40 24.69 -7.29 -8.46
C GLN A 40 23.51 -6.38 -8.79
N ARG A 41 22.69 -6.76 -9.78
CA ARG A 41 21.59 -5.91 -10.28
C ARG A 41 20.36 -5.96 -9.40
N THR A 42 20.02 -7.14 -8.87
CA THR A 42 18.77 -7.37 -8.15
C THR A 42 18.96 -7.26 -6.64
N CYS A 43 20.08 -7.76 -6.11
CA CYS A 43 20.37 -7.75 -4.67
C CYS A 43 21.33 -6.63 -4.25
N GLY A 44 22.00 -5.96 -5.20
CA GLY A 44 22.94 -4.87 -4.92
C GLY A 44 24.33 -5.31 -4.45
N PHE A 45 24.69 -6.58 -4.59
CA PHE A 45 25.96 -7.14 -4.09
C PHE A 45 27.16 -6.82 -5.01
N ARG A 46 27.48 -5.53 -5.18
CA ARG A 46 28.53 -5.07 -6.11
C ARG A 46 29.97 -5.37 -5.69
N GLN A 47 30.20 -5.76 -4.43
CA GLN A 47 31.56 -5.91 -3.87
C GLN A 47 31.73 -7.12 -2.95
N ASN A 48 30.95 -8.19 -3.14
CA ASN A 48 31.09 -9.37 -2.27
C ASN A 48 32.52 -9.92 -2.33
N SER A 49 33.08 -10.30 -1.19
CA SER A 49 34.50 -10.68 -1.09
C SER A 49 34.81 -12.01 -1.78
N TYR A 50 33.79 -12.84 -2.00
CA TYR A 50 33.93 -14.16 -2.59
C TYR A 50 32.95 -14.34 -3.76
N PRO A 51 33.37 -15.03 -4.84
CA PRO A 51 32.46 -15.45 -5.90
C PRO A 51 31.42 -16.44 -5.35
N PRO A 52 30.22 -16.50 -5.95
CA PRO A 52 29.21 -17.45 -5.53
C PRO A 52 29.65 -18.88 -5.84
N VAL A 53 29.38 -19.81 -4.92
CA VAL A 53 29.55 -21.25 -5.18
C VAL A 53 28.30 -21.75 -5.87
N VAL A 54 28.43 -22.01 -7.17
CA VAL A 54 27.32 -22.44 -8.05
C VAL A 54 27.54 -23.87 -8.56
N GLY A 55 26.45 -24.62 -8.69
CA GLY A 55 26.45 -25.97 -9.26
C GLY A 55 25.05 -26.59 -9.23
N ASN A 56 24.88 -27.76 -9.85
CA ASN A 56 23.52 -28.31 -10.10
C ASN A 56 23.18 -29.49 -9.18
N TRP A 57 24.13 -29.97 -8.38
CA TRP A 57 24.01 -31.22 -7.60
C TRP A 57 24.77 -31.20 -6.27
N GLY A 58 25.33 -30.05 -5.91
CA GLY A 58 26.37 -29.98 -4.90
C GLY A 58 25.81 -29.92 -3.48
N LYS A 59 24.72 -29.17 -3.33
CA LYS A 59 24.14 -28.79 -2.04
C LYS A 59 23.28 -29.90 -1.48
N ALA A 60 22.37 -30.44 -2.30
CA ALA A 60 21.48 -31.54 -1.90
C ALA A 60 22.23 -32.87 -1.63
N ARG A 61 23.32 -33.14 -2.36
CA ARG A 61 24.15 -34.34 -2.13
C ARG A 61 25.20 -34.15 -1.03
N GLY A 62 25.44 -32.90 -0.63
CA GLY A 62 26.39 -32.52 0.39
C GLY A 62 27.85 -32.50 -0.04
N SER A 63 28.15 -32.74 -1.31
CA SER A 63 29.53 -32.79 -1.83
C SER A 63 30.26 -31.44 -1.75
N ILE A 64 29.54 -30.33 -1.67
CA ILE A 64 30.16 -28.99 -1.55
C ILE A 64 30.66 -28.68 -0.15
N TRP A 65 30.06 -29.27 0.90
CA TRP A 65 30.34 -28.84 2.27
C TRP A 65 31.77 -29.15 2.72
N PRO A 66 32.36 -30.33 2.43
CA PRO A 66 33.77 -30.58 2.70
C PRO A 66 34.69 -29.59 1.98
N LEU A 67 34.39 -29.24 0.73
CA LEU A 67 35.18 -28.30 -0.06
C LEU A 67 35.10 -26.88 0.53
N ILE A 68 33.92 -26.45 0.94
CA ILE A 68 33.73 -25.16 1.62
C ILE A 68 34.49 -25.14 2.94
N GLN A 69 34.40 -26.21 3.75
CA GLN A 69 35.06 -26.28 5.06
C GLN A 69 36.59 -26.35 5.00
N GLN A 70 37.17 -26.72 3.84
CA GLN A 70 38.62 -26.65 3.62
C GLN A 70 39.14 -25.21 3.55
N HIS A 71 38.30 -24.26 3.12
CA HIS A 71 38.69 -22.87 2.90
C HIS A 71 38.04 -21.89 3.88
N PHE A 72 36.91 -22.28 4.49
CA PHE A 72 36.08 -21.40 5.30
C PHE A 72 35.65 -22.06 6.61
N ILE A 73 35.62 -21.25 7.68
CA ILE A 73 34.90 -21.60 8.91
C ILE A 73 33.46 -21.11 8.75
N VAL A 74 32.54 -22.04 8.47
CA VAL A 74 31.13 -21.71 8.28
C VAL A 74 30.45 -21.55 9.64
N ARG A 75 30.12 -20.30 10.00
CA ARG A 75 29.47 -19.99 11.29
C ARG A 75 28.01 -20.44 11.33
N CYS A 76 27.29 -20.23 10.24
CA CYS A 76 25.89 -20.59 10.07
C CYS A 76 25.59 -20.67 8.57
N HIS A 77 24.75 -21.63 8.17
CA HIS A 77 24.19 -21.70 6.84
C HIS A 77 22.69 -21.33 6.87
N HIS A 78 22.28 -20.42 6.00
CA HIS A 78 20.91 -19.94 5.91
C HIS A 78 20.27 -20.45 4.62
N GLY A 79 19.05 -20.96 4.71
CA GLY A 79 18.27 -21.29 3.51
C GLY A 79 16.90 -21.87 3.83
N ASP A 80 16.12 -22.09 2.78
CA ASP A 80 14.68 -22.37 2.84
C ASP A 80 14.34 -23.85 2.60
N ASN A 81 15.23 -24.61 1.96
CA ASN A 81 15.00 -26.02 1.69
C ASN A 81 15.36 -26.92 2.88
N ARG A 82 14.37 -27.56 3.50
CA ARG A 82 14.58 -28.47 4.66
C ARG A 82 15.60 -29.57 4.41
N HIS A 83 15.75 -30.05 3.19
CA HIS A 83 16.73 -31.08 2.86
C HIS A 83 18.11 -30.47 2.58
N ALA A 84 18.22 -29.65 1.55
CA ALA A 84 19.50 -29.16 1.03
C ALA A 84 20.13 -28.06 1.91
N ASP A 85 19.34 -27.26 2.62
CA ASP A 85 19.81 -26.15 3.47
C ASP A 85 19.89 -26.51 4.95
N ILE A 86 19.13 -27.50 5.41
CA ILE A 86 19.02 -27.81 6.84
C ILE A 86 19.63 -29.18 7.13
N ALA A 87 18.98 -30.25 6.65
CA ALA A 87 19.38 -31.61 7.01
C ALA A 87 20.78 -31.99 6.50
N VAL A 88 21.16 -31.54 5.30
CA VAL A 88 22.46 -31.90 4.71
C VAL A 88 23.62 -31.16 5.40
N PRO A 89 23.64 -29.82 5.53
CA PRO A 89 24.75 -29.11 6.21
C PRO A 89 24.96 -29.55 7.67
N GLN A 90 23.87 -29.87 8.37
CA GLN A 90 23.93 -30.39 9.75
C GLN A 90 24.75 -31.68 9.86
N ARG A 91 24.72 -32.56 8.85
CA ARG A 91 25.55 -33.79 8.83
C ARG A 91 27.05 -33.50 8.79
N PHE A 92 27.44 -32.30 8.35
CA PHE A 92 28.81 -31.80 8.32
C PHE A 92 29.13 -30.90 9.52
N GLY A 93 28.28 -30.88 10.55
CA GLY A 93 28.48 -30.09 11.76
C GLY A 93 28.30 -28.58 11.56
N ILE A 94 27.71 -28.15 10.44
CA ILE A 94 27.46 -26.73 10.16
C ILE A 94 26.17 -26.30 10.87
N PRO A 95 26.19 -25.27 11.73
CA PRO A 95 24.97 -24.68 12.28
C PRO A 95 24.06 -24.15 11.16
N VAL A 96 22.76 -24.29 11.31
CA VAL A 96 21.79 -23.91 10.26
C VAL A 96 20.66 -23.03 10.80
N LYS A 97 20.18 -22.13 9.95
CA LYS A 97 18.97 -21.33 10.18
C LYS A 97 17.99 -21.56 9.05
N HIS A 98 16.81 -22.11 9.38
CA HIS A 98 15.73 -22.29 8.41
C HIS A 98 15.04 -20.96 8.14
N VAL A 99 15.04 -20.55 6.88
CA VAL A 99 14.40 -19.34 6.37
C VAL A 99 12.99 -19.68 5.90
N THR A 100 11.98 -18.97 6.43
CA THR A 100 10.55 -19.25 6.18
C THR A 100 9.76 -18.01 5.74
N ASP A 101 10.41 -16.87 5.61
CA ASP A 101 9.80 -15.58 5.28
C ASP A 101 9.27 -15.50 3.84
N THR A 102 9.62 -16.46 2.99
CA THR A 102 9.06 -16.60 1.64
C THR A 102 7.69 -17.27 1.62
N GLY A 103 7.20 -17.82 2.74
CA GLY A 103 5.91 -18.51 2.80
C GLY A 103 4.70 -17.61 2.46
N VAL A 104 3.56 -18.24 2.16
CA VAL A 104 2.28 -17.54 1.98
C VAL A 104 1.80 -17.02 3.34
N THR A 105 1.44 -15.75 3.43
CA THR A 105 0.87 -15.17 4.66
C THR A 105 -0.62 -15.52 4.82
N PRO A 106 -1.22 -15.40 6.03
CA PRO A 106 -2.65 -15.63 6.19
C PRO A 106 -3.52 -14.76 5.25
N TRP A 107 -3.15 -13.49 5.08
CA TRP A 107 -3.86 -12.57 4.16
C TRP A 107 -3.71 -12.96 2.69
N GLU A 108 -2.51 -13.32 2.25
CA GLU A 108 -2.29 -13.84 0.89
C GLU A 108 -3.12 -15.11 0.65
N ASN A 109 -3.19 -16.00 1.65
CA ASN A 109 -3.99 -17.21 1.56
C ASN A 109 -5.50 -16.92 1.48
N THR A 110 -6.01 -15.93 2.23
CA THR A 110 -7.40 -15.46 2.09
C THR A 110 -7.71 -15.06 0.66
N LEU A 111 -6.82 -14.28 0.02
CA LEU A 111 -6.98 -13.84 -1.37
C LEU A 111 -6.93 -15.02 -2.36
N LEU A 112 -6.00 -15.97 -2.15
CA LEU A 112 -5.90 -17.19 -2.96
C LEU A 112 -7.16 -18.06 -2.85
N GLN A 113 -7.69 -18.26 -1.64
CA GLN A 113 -8.93 -18.99 -1.41
C GLN A 113 -10.15 -18.28 -2.01
N ALA A 114 -10.11 -16.96 -2.06
CA ALA A 114 -11.05 -16.15 -2.81
C ALA A 114 -10.74 -16.13 -4.32
N GLY A 115 -9.85 -16.95 -4.87
CA GLY A 115 -9.58 -17.01 -6.31
C GLY A 115 -9.02 -15.71 -6.90
N LEU A 116 -8.49 -14.79 -6.08
CA LEU A 116 -7.81 -13.56 -6.53
C LEU A 116 -6.30 -13.82 -6.59
N GLN A 117 -5.90 -14.77 -7.44
CA GLN A 117 -4.52 -15.24 -7.51
C GLN A 117 -3.53 -14.11 -7.83
N ASP A 118 -3.83 -13.28 -8.83
CA ASP A 118 -2.93 -12.19 -9.23
C ASP A 118 -2.79 -11.13 -8.13
N VAL A 119 -3.86 -10.88 -7.36
CA VAL A 119 -3.84 -9.94 -6.22
C VAL A 119 -2.95 -10.50 -5.10
N ALA A 120 -3.08 -11.80 -4.81
CA ALA A 120 -2.26 -12.45 -3.80
C ALA A 120 -0.78 -12.47 -4.21
N LEU A 121 -0.48 -12.78 -5.47
CA LEU A 121 0.89 -12.87 -5.97
C LEU A 121 1.58 -11.50 -6.03
N ILE A 122 0.87 -10.44 -6.43
CA ILE A 122 1.47 -9.11 -6.47
C ILE A 122 1.76 -8.56 -5.08
N LEU A 123 0.84 -8.76 -4.12
CA LEU A 123 1.07 -8.38 -2.73
C LEU A 123 2.23 -9.16 -2.11
N ARG A 124 2.34 -10.45 -2.44
CA ARG A 124 3.47 -11.27 -2.04
C ARG A 124 4.79 -10.74 -2.61
N GLU A 125 4.82 -10.37 -3.90
CA GLU A 125 6.02 -9.77 -4.51
C GLU A 125 6.42 -8.49 -3.77
N VAL A 126 5.48 -7.56 -3.55
CA VAL A 126 5.74 -6.30 -2.84
C VAL A 126 6.25 -6.56 -1.43
N ARG A 127 5.62 -7.48 -0.68
CA ARG A 127 6.09 -7.87 0.65
C ARG A 127 7.53 -8.37 0.60
N LEU A 128 7.87 -9.27 -0.32
CA LEU A 128 9.23 -9.80 -0.41
C LEU A 128 10.25 -8.71 -0.74
N ARG A 129 9.89 -7.72 -1.55
CA ARG A 129 10.77 -6.59 -1.93
C ARG A 129 10.89 -5.50 -0.88
N CYS A 130 9.87 -5.27 -0.07
CA CYS A 130 9.83 -4.14 0.87
C CYS A 130 10.14 -4.52 2.31
N LEU A 131 9.81 -5.74 2.74
CA LEU A 131 9.77 -6.07 4.16
C LEU A 131 11.19 -6.11 4.76
N PRO A 132 11.50 -5.29 5.78
CA PRO A 132 12.79 -5.31 6.44
C PRO A 132 12.96 -6.57 7.31
N ALA A 133 14.20 -6.90 7.66
CA ALA A 133 14.51 -8.10 8.45
C ALA A 133 13.93 -8.07 9.88
N ASP A 134 13.76 -6.87 10.44
CA ASP A 134 13.21 -6.60 11.77
C ASP A 134 11.75 -6.12 11.73
N ALA A 135 11.04 -6.40 10.63
CA ALA A 135 9.64 -6.03 10.45
C ALA A 135 8.75 -6.48 11.61
N GLY A 136 7.97 -5.54 12.15
CA GLY A 136 6.96 -5.76 13.16
C GLY A 136 5.56 -5.82 12.57
N ALA A 137 4.56 -5.82 13.46
CA ALA A 137 3.15 -5.93 13.06
C ALA A 137 2.71 -4.79 12.13
N PHE A 138 3.31 -3.60 12.25
CA PHE A 138 3.01 -2.46 11.37
C PHE A 138 3.39 -2.77 9.92
N GLU A 139 4.65 -3.13 9.69
CA GLU A 139 5.20 -3.34 8.36
C GLU A 139 4.46 -4.48 7.64
N TYR A 140 4.16 -5.58 8.36
CA TYR A 140 3.35 -6.68 7.82
C TYR A 140 1.93 -6.25 7.42
N LYS A 141 1.27 -5.44 8.24
CA LYS A 141 -0.10 -4.95 7.96
C LYS A 141 -0.14 -3.96 6.80
N VAL A 142 0.92 -3.17 6.63
CA VAL A 142 1.08 -2.27 5.48
C VAL A 142 1.17 -3.10 4.19
N VAL A 143 2.17 -3.98 4.07
CA VAL A 143 2.40 -4.74 2.83
C VAL A 143 1.37 -5.84 2.57
N GLY A 144 0.60 -6.21 3.59
CA GLY A 144 -0.52 -7.15 3.49
C GLY A 144 -1.86 -6.43 3.30
N GLU A 145 -2.57 -6.23 4.40
CA GLU A 145 -3.97 -5.80 4.41
C GLU A 145 -4.17 -4.36 3.91
N TYR A 146 -3.26 -3.43 4.17
CA TYR A 146 -3.40 -2.04 3.70
C TYR A 146 -3.24 -1.94 2.19
N LEU A 147 -2.16 -2.47 1.63
CA LEU A 147 -2.00 -2.53 0.17
C LEU A 147 -3.10 -3.36 -0.48
N GLY A 148 -3.53 -4.45 0.15
CA GLY A 148 -4.68 -5.25 -0.28
C GLY A 148 -5.97 -4.44 -0.31
N MET A 149 -6.24 -3.63 0.72
CA MET A 149 -7.38 -2.72 0.76
C MET A 149 -7.34 -1.71 -0.40
N LEU A 150 -6.19 -1.09 -0.68
CA LEU A 150 -6.05 -0.14 -1.79
C LEU A 150 -6.31 -0.79 -3.16
N LEU A 151 -5.76 -1.99 -3.39
CA LEU A 151 -6.00 -2.77 -4.61
C LEU A 151 -7.46 -3.14 -4.77
N LEU A 152 -8.04 -3.77 -3.75
CA LEU A 152 -9.44 -4.22 -3.78
C LEU A 152 -10.40 -3.04 -3.94
N TYR A 153 -10.10 -1.90 -3.32
CA TYR A 153 -10.95 -0.72 -3.44
C TYR A 153 -10.81 -0.10 -4.83
N SER A 154 -9.62 -0.10 -5.43
CA SER A 154 -9.43 0.32 -6.81
C SER A 154 -10.20 -0.56 -7.81
N LEU A 155 -10.21 -1.88 -7.60
CA LEU A 155 -11.00 -2.81 -8.40
C LEU A 155 -12.50 -2.58 -8.22
N PHE A 156 -12.95 -2.31 -7.00
CA PHE A 156 -14.33 -1.94 -6.71
C PHE A 156 -14.72 -0.65 -7.44
N LEU A 157 -13.89 0.39 -7.38
CA LEU A 157 -14.12 1.68 -8.04
C LEU A 157 -14.24 1.54 -9.56
N ARG A 158 -13.48 0.63 -10.17
CA ARG A 158 -13.65 0.30 -11.59
C ARG A 158 -15.05 -0.26 -11.87
N THR A 159 -15.48 -1.27 -11.12
CA THR A 159 -16.80 -1.87 -11.29
C THR A 159 -17.91 -0.84 -11.05
N TYR A 160 -17.77 -0.03 -10.00
CA TYR A 160 -18.70 1.04 -9.65
C TYR A 160 -18.78 2.11 -10.76
N ALA A 161 -17.65 2.49 -11.35
CA ALA A 161 -17.62 3.47 -12.43
C ALA A 161 -18.41 2.99 -13.65
N HIS A 162 -18.22 1.73 -14.03
CA HIS A 162 -18.95 1.11 -15.13
C HIS A 162 -20.46 1.05 -14.85
N GLU A 163 -20.86 0.64 -13.65
CA GLU A 163 -22.29 0.55 -13.25
C GLU A 163 -22.99 1.92 -13.23
N ARG A 164 -22.26 2.99 -12.91
CA ARG A 164 -22.82 4.34 -12.70
C ARG A 164 -22.46 5.33 -13.81
N ALA A 165 -21.84 4.87 -14.90
CA ALA A 165 -21.35 5.71 -15.99
C ALA A 165 -20.48 6.89 -15.51
N ILE A 166 -19.62 6.64 -14.52
CA ILE A 166 -18.64 7.62 -14.04
C ILE A 166 -17.45 7.58 -14.97
N GLU A 167 -17.02 8.75 -15.43
CA GLU A 167 -15.88 8.91 -16.33
C GLU A 167 -14.72 9.65 -15.68
N HIS A 168 -14.95 10.28 -14.51
CA HIS A 168 -13.94 11.07 -13.82
C HIS A 168 -13.98 10.86 -12.31
N TYR A 169 -12.89 10.38 -11.71
CA TYR A 169 -12.76 10.32 -10.25
C TYR A 169 -11.88 11.44 -9.69
N LEU A 170 -12.39 12.13 -8.67
CA LEU A 170 -11.63 13.10 -7.86
C LEU A 170 -11.34 12.50 -6.49
N PHE A 171 -10.10 12.06 -6.27
CA PHE A 171 -9.66 11.48 -5.01
C PHE A 171 -9.34 12.58 -4.00
N ALA A 172 -9.96 12.54 -2.81
CA ALA A 172 -9.66 13.48 -1.73
C ALA A 172 -8.22 13.27 -1.23
N ALA A 173 -7.35 14.27 -1.38
CA ALA A 173 -5.89 14.12 -1.26
C ALA A 173 -5.39 13.56 0.08
N ARG A 174 -6.06 13.92 1.19
CA ARG A 174 -5.59 13.58 2.54
C ARG A 174 -5.47 12.07 2.76
N GLU A 175 -6.44 11.31 2.27
CA GLU A 175 -6.51 9.85 2.49
C GLU A 175 -6.48 9.10 1.15
N GLY A 176 -6.84 9.78 0.05
CA GLY A 176 -6.98 9.20 -1.27
C GLY A 176 -5.72 9.22 -2.12
N ILE A 177 -4.58 9.76 -1.68
CA ILE A 177 -3.39 9.85 -2.54
C ILE A 177 -2.77 8.48 -2.84
N HIS A 178 -2.63 7.60 -1.84
CA HIS A 178 -2.16 6.23 -2.05
C HIS A 178 -3.15 5.44 -2.90
N LEU A 179 -4.45 5.56 -2.61
CA LEU A 179 -5.51 4.93 -3.40
C LEU A 179 -5.49 5.41 -4.86
N SER A 180 -5.33 6.71 -5.08
CA SER A 180 -5.26 7.32 -6.41
C SER A 180 -4.06 6.82 -7.21
N ALA A 181 -2.90 6.64 -6.56
CA ALA A 181 -1.71 6.11 -7.20
C ALA A 181 -1.94 4.67 -7.68
N VAL A 182 -2.48 3.81 -6.80
CA VAL A 182 -2.82 2.42 -7.13
C VAL A 182 -3.90 2.36 -8.22
N PHE A 183 -4.96 3.17 -8.10
CA PHE A 183 -6.04 3.20 -9.09
C PHE A 183 -5.54 3.58 -10.48
N ARG A 184 -4.69 4.62 -10.60
CA ARG A 184 -4.12 5.03 -11.89
C ARG A 184 -3.18 3.99 -12.50
N ALA A 185 -2.42 3.28 -11.67
CA ALA A 185 -1.56 2.19 -12.13
C ALA A 185 -2.37 1.03 -12.71
N LEU A 186 -3.51 0.72 -12.08
CA LEU A 186 -4.44 -0.31 -12.55
C LEU A 186 -5.24 0.15 -13.78
N MET A 187 -5.59 1.43 -13.84
CA MET A 187 -6.52 2.01 -14.82
C MET A 187 -5.92 3.21 -15.56
N PRO A 188 -4.81 3.04 -16.32
CA PRO A 188 -4.06 4.15 -16.91
C PRO A 188 -4.86 4.99 -17.93
N GLY A 189 -5.98 4.47 -18.44
CA GLY A 189 -6.89 5.18 -19.34
C GLY A 189 -8.10 5.85 -18.67
N PHE A 190 -8.29 5.67 -17.35
CA PHE A 190 -9.43 6.25 -16.64
C PHE A 190 -9.08 7.65 -16.13
N HIS A 191 -9.90 8.65 -16.47
CA HIS A 191 -9.64 10.02 -16.05
C HIS A 191 -9.78 10.14 -14.52
N SER A 192 -8.70 10.50 -13.85
CA SER A 192 -8.70 10.67 -12.41
C SER A 192 -7.65 11.65 -11.92
N GLU A 193 -8.02 12.45 -10.93
CA GLU A 193 -7.14 13.43 -10.31
C GLU A 193 -7.21 13.38 -8.78
N THR A 194 -6.22 13.96 -8.14
CA THR A 194 -6.16 14.08 -6.68
C THR A 194 -6.42 15.54 -6.34
N ILE A 195 -7.40 15.80 -5.49
CA ILE A 195 -7.87 17.14 -5.16
C ILE A 195 -7.82 17.37 -3.66
N ASP A 196 -7.39 18.55 -3.23
CA ASP A 196 -7.23 18.92 -1.82
C ASP A 196 -8.58 19.19 -1.15
N PHE A 197 -9.49 18.22 -1.18
CA PHE A 197 -10.75 18.27 -0.43
C PHE A 197 -10.48 17.97 1.04
N ASN A 198 -10.30 19.03 1.82
CA ASN A 198 -10.36 18.94 3.26
C ASN A 198 -11.47 19.83 3.82
N ARG A 199 -11.86 19.55 5.07
CA ARG A 199 -12.98 20.22 5.73
C ARG A 199 -12.81 21.75 5.74
N ARG A 200 -11.61 22.29 5.95
CA ARG A 200 -11.37 23.74 6.03
C ARG A 200 -11.62 24.40 4.67
N LEU A 201 -11.01 23.86 3.62
CA LEU A 201 -11.14 24.35 2.25
C LEU A 201 -12.58 24.28 1.73
N LEU A 202 -13.32 23.23 2.10
CA LEU A 202 -14.72 23.09 1.70
C LEU A 202 -15.68 24.00 2.48
N HIS A 203 -15.26 24.62 3.59
CA HIS A 203 -16.11 25.51 4.39
C HIS A 203 -15.87 26.99 4.15
N ASN A 204 -14.65 27.44 3.84
CA ASN A 204 -14.33 28.87 3.71
C ASN A 204 -14.82 29.48 2.37
N GLY A 205 -15.12 28.66 1.37
CA GLY A 205 -15.63 29.10 0.07
C GLY A 205 -14.60 29.72 -0.87
N HIS A 206 -13.37 29.96 -0.41
CA HIS A 206 -12.33 30.69 -1.17
C HIS A 206 -11.90 29.95 -2.45
N ALA A 207 -11.96 28.62 -2.42
CA ALA A 207 -11.57 27.76 -3.54
C ALA A 207 -12.77 27.16 -4.27
N ASP A 208 -13.98 27.66 -4.05
CA ASP A 208 -15.21 27.05 -4.58
C ASP A 208 -15.23 27.01 -6.11
N ASP A 209 -14.90 28.11 -6.77
CA ASP A 209 -14.83 28.17 -8.23
C ASP A 209 -13.76 27.20 -8.78
N TRP A 210 -12.62 27.12 -8.10
CA TRP A 210 -11.54 26.21 -8.49
C TRP A 210 -11.98 24.76 -8.41
N PHE A 211 -12.54 24.35 -7.27
CA PHE A 211 -13.06 23.00 -7.08
C PHE A 211 -14.23 22.70 -8.01
N GLY A 212 -15.16 23.64 -8.19
CA GLY A 212 -16.30 23.53 -9.09
C GLY A 212 -15.88 23.31 -10.54
N SER A 213 -14.82 23.98 -11.00
CA SER A 213 -14.29 23.84 -12.37
C SER A 213 -13.75 22.44 -12.70
N ARG A 214 -13.44 21.63 -11.68
CA ARG A 214 -12.95 20.25 -11.84
C ARG A 214 -14.09 19.23 -11.90
N LEU A 215 -15.29 19.62 -11.49
CA LEU A 215 -16.46 18.74 -11.49
C LEU A 215 -17.11 18.70 -12.86
N THR A 216 -17.48 17.50 -13.29
CA THR A 216 -18.27 17.26 -14.50
C THR A 216 -19.53 16.49 -14.14
N PRO A 217 -20.57 16.46 -15.01
CA PRO A 217 -21.77 15.64 -14.77
C PRO A 217 -21.51 14.14 -14.59
N ARG A 218 -20.33 13.65 -15.02
CA ARG A 218 -19.89 12.25 -14.88
C ARG A 218 -18.74 12.09 -13.90
N SER A 219 -18.55 13.08 -13.03
CA SER A 219 -17.57 13.01 -11.95
C SER A 219 -18.11 12.29 -10.73
N ALA A 220 -17.23 11.67 -9.96
CA ALA A 220 -17.51 11.26 -8.58
C ALA A 220 -16.30 11.58 -7.69
N VAL A 221 -16.57 11.95 -6.45
CA VAL A 221 -15.55 12.14 -5.42
C VAL A 221 -15.29 10.81 -4.74
N VAL A 222 -14.02 10.50 -4.51
CA VAL A 222 -13.60 9.27 -3.83
C VAL A 222 -12.88 9.61 -2.53
N ASP A 223 -13.25 8.92 -1.46
CA ASP A 223 -12.69 9.09 -0.12
C ASP A 223 -12.48 7.72 0.55
N ILE A 224 -11.66 7.64 1.60
CA ILE A 224 -11.51 6.39 2.37
C ILE A 224 -12.41 6.43 3.59
N VAL A 225 -12.29 7.47 4.43
CA VAL A 225 -13.08 7.62 5.64
C VAL A 225 -13.82 8.95 5.60
N SER A 226 -15.14 8.89 5.41
CA SER A 226 -15.92 10.10 5.20
C SER A 226 -17.27 10.08 5.88
N SER A 227 -17.72 11.24 6.36
CA SER A 227 -19.14 11.46 6.67
C SER A 227 -19.88 12.14 5.52
N GLY A 228 -19.17 12.62 4.49
CA GLY A 228 -19.73 13.39 3.38
C GLY A 228 -20.31 14.77 3.74
N ARG A 229 -20.25 15.21 5.00
CA ARG A 229 -20.86 16.49 5.43
C ARG A 229 -20.25 17.71 4.75
N SER A 230 -18.92 17.81 4.74
CA SER A 230 -18.22 18.95 4.16
C SER A 230 -18.48 19.05 2.66
N LEU A 231 -18.43 17.92 1.96
CA LEU A 231 -18.73 17.85 0.53
C LEU A 231 -20.18 18.21 0.25
N SER A 232 -21.14 17.70 1.03
CA SER A 232 -22.56 18.06 0.89
C SER A 232 -22.82 19.56 1.07
N ALA A 233 -22.17 20.18 2.05
CA ALA A 233 -22.26 21.62 2.28
C ALA A 233 -21.68 22.43 1.11
N PHE A 234 -20.52 22.00 0.59
CA PHE A 234 -19.89 22.58 -0.61
C PHE A 234 -20.80 22.46 -1.84
N CYS A 235 -21.32 21.26 -2.12
CA CYS A 235 -22.24 21.00 -3.23
C CYS A 235 -23.51 21.86 -3.13
N SER A 236 -24.06 22.00 -1.92
CA SER A 236 -25.23 22.84 -1.66
C SER A 236 -24.96 24.31 -1.93
N ARG A 237 -23.78 24.84 -1.57
CA ARG A 237 -23.40 26.22 -1.87
C ARG A 237 -23.27 26.48 -3.37
N LEU A 238 -22.64 25.56 -4.08
CA LEU A 238 -22.40 25.69 -5.53
C LEU A 238 -23.62 25.32 -6.39
N GLY A 239 -24.68 24.77 -5.79
CA GLY A 239 -25.83 24.26 -6.54
C GLY A 239 -25.49 23.08 -7.45
N VAL A 240 -24.46 22.30 -7.10
CA VAL A 240 -24.01 21.13 -7.86
C VAL A 240 -24.35 19.84 -7.13
N SER A 241 -24.43 18.74 -7.87
CA SER A 241 -24.55 17.39 -7.32
C SER A 241 -23.43 16.53 -7.87
N VAL A 242 -22.62 15.97 -6.98
CA VAL A 242 -21.57 15.01 -7.32
C VAL A 242 -21.66 13.81 -6.39
N PRO A 243 -21.65 12.57 -6.91
CA PRO A 243 -21.56 11.37 -6.09
C PRO A 243 -20.31 11.38 -5.20
N LEU A 244 -20.44 10.83 -4.00
CA LEU A 244 -19.34 10.52 -3.10
C LEU A 244 -19.28 9.02 -2.91
N VAL A 245 -18.16 8.40 -3.27
CA VAL A 245 -17.87 7.00 -3.03
C VAL A 245 -16.85 6.93 -1.90
N THR A 246 -17.21 6.33 -0.76
CA THR A 246 -16.33 6.20 0.40
C THR A 246 -16.21 4.74 0.84
N LEU A 247 -15.05 4.34 1.34
CA LEU A 247 -14.88 3.00 1.90
C LEU A 247 -15.67 2.86 3.20
N ILE A 248 -15.54 3.85 4.10
CA ILE A 248 -16.13 3.84 5.44
C ILE A 248 -16.96 5.12 5.66
N ASP A 249 -18.23 4.97 6.04
CA ASP A 249 -19.09 6.05 6.53
C ASP A 249 -18.95 6.19 8.06
N VAL A 250 -18.39 7.32 8.50
CA VAL A 250 -18.26 7.70 9.93
C VAL A 250 -19.38 8.66 10.39
N GLY A 251 -20.44 8.81 9.60
CA GLY A 251 -21.62 9.60 9.93
C GLY A 251 -22.40 9.11 11.16
N VAL A 252 -23.32 9.96 11.61
CA VAL A 252 -24.29 9.62 12.69
C VAL A 252 -25.15 8.44 12.25
N ARG A 253 -25.63 7.63 13.20
CA ARG A 253 -26.57 6.53 12.91
C ARG A 253 -27.77 7.04 12.11
N LEU A 254 -27.80 6.70 10.83
CA LEU A 254 -28.91 6.99 9.91
C LEU A 254 -29.88 5.81 9.87
N THR A 255 -31.17 6.12 9.76
CA THR A 255 -32.21 5.13 9.45
C THR A 255 -31.99 4.57 8.05
N HIS A 256 -32.59 3.40 7.75
CA HIS A 256 -32.49 2.80 6.41
C HIS A 256 -33.00 3.75 5.31
N GLU A 257 -34.09 4.47 5.56
CA GLU A 257 -34.64 5.47 4.63
C GLU A 257 -33.68 6.64 4.39
N GLN A 258 -33.00 7.12 5.42
CA GLN A 258 -32.00 8.18 5.30
C GLN A 258 -30.78 7.72 4.52
N VAL A 259 -30.35 6.46 4.67
CA VAL A 259 -29.29 5.88 3.85
C VAL A 259 -29.71 5.80 2.40
N GLN A 260 -30.89 5.24 2.10
CA GLN A 260 -31.38 5.19 0.72
C GLN A 260 -31.52 6.59 0.11
N ALA A 261 -31.94 7.59 0.88
CA ALA A 261 -32.00 8.97 0.43
C ALA A 261 -30.60 9.53 0.10
N ARG A 262 -29.59 9.23 0.91
CA ARG A 262 -28.19 9.59 0.64
C ARG A 262 -27.64 8.88 -0.61
N GLU A 263 -27.94 7.60 -0.79
CA GLU A 263 -27.55 6.84 -1.99
C GLU A 263 -28.21 7.37 -3.26
N ARG A 264 -29.50 7.75 -3.18
CA ARG A 264 -30.18 8.45 -4.29
C ARG A 264 -29.53 9.79 -4.63
N ASN A 265 -28.95 10.45 -3.63
CA ASN A 265 -28.20 11.70 -3.79
C ASN A 265 -26.70 11.47 -4.11
N GLY A 266 -26.32 10.25 -4.49
CA GLY A 266 -24.97 9.92 -4.94
C GLY A 266 -23.97 9.58 -3.83
N PHE A 267 -24.36 9.53 -2.55
CA PHE A 267 -23.48 9.08 -1.48
C PHE A 267 -23.50 7.55 -1.36
N HIS A 268 -22.39 6.90 -1.65
CA HIS A 268 -22.23 5.46 -1.54
C HIS A 268 -21.08 5.10 -0.61
N ALA A 269 -21.40 4.39 0.46
CA ALA A 269 -20.42 3.87 1.40
C ALA A 269 -20.41 2.34 1.33
N ILE A 270 -19.22 1.75 1.21
CA ILE A 270 -19.09 0.28 1.23
C ILE A 270 -19.38 -0.25 2.64
N PHE A 271 -18.89 0.45 3.66
CA PHE A 271 -19.11 0.11 5.06
C PHE A 271 -19.67 1.28 5.84
N ARG A 272 -20.45 0.95 6.87
CA ARG A 272 -20.84 1.89 7.92
C ARG A 272 -20.05 1.60 9.18
N HIS A 273 -19.61 2.65 9.86
CA HIS A 273 -18.86 2.53 11.11
C HIS A 273 -19.64 1.82 12.23
N ASP A 274 -20.97 1.94 12.27
CA ASP A 274 -21.80 1.23 13.27
C ASP A 274 -21.78 -0.30 13.11
N ALA A 275 -21.31 -0.80 11.97
CA ALA A 275 -21.04 -2.21 11.74
C ALA A 275 -19.58 -2.61 12.07
N MET A 276 -18.78 -1.71 12.65
CA MET A 276 -17.37 -1.93 12.98
C MET A 276 -17.13 -1.87 14.50
N PRO A 277 -16.24 -2.72 15.04
CA PRO A 277 -15.98 -2.77 16.49
C PRO A 277 -15.16 -1.59 17.01
N MET A 278 -14.45 -0.86 16.13
CA MET A 278 -13.51 0.20 16.49
C MET A 278 -13.57 1.36 15.49
N MET A 279 -13.19 2.56 15.94
CA MET A 279 -13.04 3.73 15.06
C MET A 279 -11.92 3.50 14.02
N PRO A 280 -12.10 3.95 12.76
CA PRO A 280 -11.14 3.71 11.67
C PRO A 280 -9.89 4.61 11.72
N HIS A 281 -9.52 5.13 12.90
CA HIS A 281 -8.37 6.03 13.07
C HIS A 281 -7.04 5.45 12.58
N SER A 282 -6.86 4.13 12.69
CA SER A 282 -5.65 3.47 12.17
C SER A 282 -5.60 3.51 10.64
N ILE A 283 -6.74 3.44 9.95
CA ILE A 283 -6.83 3.51 8.49
C ILE A 283 -6.56 4.93 8.02
N GLU A 284 -7.14 5.93 8.68
CA GLU A 284 -6.83 7.34 8.38
C GLU A 284 -5.33 7.62 8.61
N ALA A 285 -4.75 7.12 9.72
CA ALA A 285 -3.33 7.30 10.01
C ALA A 285 -2.41 6.60 9.00
N LEU A 286 -2.78 5.41 8.52
CA LEU A 286 -2.06 4.70 7.44
C LEU A 286 -2.18 5.42 6.09
N SER A 287 -3.26 6.18 5.90
CA SER A 287 -3.51 6.90 4.65
C SER A 287 -2.94 8.32 4.65
N ASP A 288 -2.41 8.80 5.78
CA ASP A 288 -1.69 10.07 5.87
C ASP A 288 -0.37 9.94 5.09
N PRO A 289 -0.16 10.77 4.06
CA PRO A 289 1.00 10.65 3.19
C PRO A 289 2.30 11.24 3.76
N GLY A 290 2.32 11.65 5.03
CA GLY A 290 3.58 12.08 5.65
C GLY A 290 3.99 13.52 5.34
N TYR A 291 3.12 14.31 4.71
CA TYR A 291 3.39 15.72 4.42
C TYR A 291 2.36 16.65 5.08
N PRO A 292 2.72 17.92 5.32
CA PRO A 292 1.81 18.87 5.95
C PRO A 292 0.53 19.07 5.15
N SER A 293 -0.60 19.18 5.83
CA SER A 293 -1.90 19.33 5.16
C SER A 293 -2.00 20.71 4.50
N VAL A 294 -2.73 20.79 3.39
CA VAL A 294 -3.07 22.08 2.76
C VAL A 294 -4.04 22.81 3.68
N HIS A 295 -3.59 23.92 4.26
CA HIS A 295 -4.39 24.81 5.09
C HIS A 295 -5.34 25.68 4.25
N ASP A 296 -4.83 26.24 3.14
CA ASP A 296 -5.60 27.12 2.27
C ASP A 296 -5.09 27.04 0.82
N ILE A 297 -5.91 27.48 -0.12
CA ILE A 297 -5.57 27.57 -1.54
C ILE A 297 -5.80 29.01 -2.02
N VAL A 298 -4.75 29.60 -2.57
CA VAL A 298 -4.80 30.93 -3.20
C VAL A 298 -4.52 30.78 -4.69
N ILE A 299 -5.28 31.48 -5.52
CA ILE A 299 -5.00 31.57 -6.96
C ILE A 299 -4.23 32.86 -7.19
N ASP A 300 -3.00 32.73 -7.68
CA ASP A 300 -2.19 33.88 -8.08
C ASP A 300 -2.84 34.59 -9.27
N THR A 301 -3.15 35.88 -9.15
CA THR A 301 -3.93 36.61 -10.15
C THR A 301 -3.20 36.77 -11.47
N ASP A 302 -1.86 36.84 -11.44
CA ASP A 302 -1.05 37.16 -12.60
C ASP A 302 -0.71 35.90 -13.41
N SER A 303 -0.28 34.84 -12.71
CA SER A 303 0.11 33.57 -13.33
C SER A 303 -1.01 32.55 -13.43
N ARG A 304 -2.13 32.77 -12.71
CA ARG A 304 -3.20 31.77 -12.47
C ARG A 304 -2.69 30.49 -11.80
N ALA A 305 -1.51 30.54 -11.17
CA ALA A 305 -0.96 29.41 -10.43
C ALA A 305 -1.78 29.14 -9.17
N VAL A 306 -1.92 27.86 -8.83
CA VAL A 306 -2.53 27.42 -7.58
C VAL A 306 -1.43 27.39 -6.51
N ILE A 307 -1.53 28.27 -5.53
CA ILE A 307 -0.64 28.34 -4.37
C ILE A 307 -1.29 27.59 -3.22
N ARG A 308 -0.63 26.52 -2.77
CA ARG A 308 -1.04 25.75 -1.58
C ARG A 308 -0.34 26.31 -0.35
N LEU A 309 -1.12 26.78 0.61
CA LEU A 309 -0.60 27.15 1.93
C LEU A 309 -0.63 25.91 2.82
N LEU A 310 0.52 25.50 3.34
CA LEU A 310 0.65 24.29 4.14
C LEU A 310 0.54 24.59 5.63
N THR A 311 0.02 23.65 6.41
CA THR A 311 0.16 23.69 7.87
C THR A 311 1.63 23.53 8.27
N PRO A 312 2.03 23.94 9.48
CA PRO A 312 3.32 23.54 10.02
C PRO A 312 3.48 22.01 10.02
N ASP A 313 4.70 21.55 9.77
CA ASP A 313 5.05 20.14 9.93
C ASP A 313 5.22 19.83 11.42
N ASP A 314 4.21 19.15 11.98
CA ASP A 314 4.14 18.74 13.38
C ASP A 314 4.40 17.24 13.57
N GLN A 315 4.87 16.54 12.53
CA GLN A 315 5.09 15.11 12.59
C GLN A 315 6.34 14.75 13.41
N THR A 316 6.17 13.76 14.29
CA THR A 316 7.28 13.11 15.00
C THR A 316 8.15 12.31 14.03
N ALA A 317 9.40 12.03 14.41
CA ALA A 317 10.29 11.19 13.60
C ALA A 317 9.68 9.82 13.28
N ARG A 318 9.00 9.20 14.26
CA ARG A 318 8.34 7.90 14.07
C ARG A 318 7.19 7.97 13.06
N GLU A 319 6.42 9.05 13.06
CA GLU A 319 5.33 9.24 12.08
C GLU A 319 5.89 9.37 10.66
N ARG A 320 7.00 10.08 10.50
CA ARG A 320 7.68 10.20 9.20
C ARG A 320 8.22 8.87 8.73
N GLU A 321 8.93 8.12 9.57
CA GLU A 321 9.42 6.77 9.24
C GLU A 321 8.28 5.85 8.77
N CYS A 322 7.14 5.91 9.45
CA CYS A 322 5.99 5.09 9.09
C CYS A 322 5.33 5.56 7.79
N ALA A 323 5.19 6.86 7.56
CA ALA A 323 4.67 7.39 6.30
C ALA A 323 5.62 7.11 5.13
N GLU A 324 6.93 7.21 5.33
CA GLU A 324 7.96 6.84 4.36
C GLU A 324 7.87 5.37 3.99
N PHE A 325 7.72 4.48 4.98
CA PHE A 325 7.54 3.06 4.72
C PHE A 325 6.26 2.76 3.92
N VAL A 326 5.13 3.37 4.29
CA VAL A 326 3.87 3.23 3.55
C VAL A 326 4.02 3.73 2.13
N GLY A 327 4.56 4.94 1.95
CA GLY A 327 4.79 5.54 0.63
C GLY A 327 5.68 4.67 -0.25
N HIS A 328 6.78 4.15 0.30
CA HIS A 328 7.66 3.21 -0.41
C HIS A 328 6.94 1.92 -0.81
N ALA A 329 6.15 1.33 0.10
CA ALA A 329 5.38 0.12 -0.19
C ALA A 329 4.31 0.35 -1.29
N VAL A 330 3.67 1.52 -1.30
CA VAL A 330 2.71 1.92 -2.35
C VAL A 330 3.42 2.13 -3.69
N ILE A 331 4.59 2.77 -3.71
CA ILE A 331 5.41 2.93 -4.92
C ILE A 331 5.80 1.56 -5.47
N GLU A 332 6.31 0.66 -4.64
CA GLU A 332 6.68 -0.69 -5.07
C GLU A 332 5.47 -1.45 -5.62
N LEU A 333 4.28 -1.28 -5.02
CA LEU A 333 3.05 -1.86 -5.58
C LEU A 333 2.72 -1.33 -6.97
N VAL A 334 2.80 -0.02 -7.17
CA VAL A 334 2.58 0.62 -8.49
C VAL A 334 3.60 0.10 -9.52
N GLU A 335 4.87 0.03 -9.13
CA GLU A 335 5.92 -0.51 -10.00
C GLU A 335 5.68 -1.99 -10.33
N ALA A 336 5.26 -2.79 -9.34
CA ALA A 336 4.98 -4.20 -9.54
C ALA A 336 3.80 -4.40 -10.50
N ILE A 337 2.73 -3.59 -10.37
CA ILE A 337 1.59 -3.59 -11.32
C ILE A 337 2.08 -3.33 -12.75
N HIS A 338 2.92 -2.31 -12.95
CA HIS A 338 3.47 -1.98 -14.27
C HIS A 338 4.39 -3.09 -14.79
N ARG A 339 5.31 -3.60 -13.96
CA ARG A 339 6.25 -4.68 -14.34
C ARG A 339 5.53 -5.94 -14.78
N ARG A 340 4.39 -6.27 -14.15
CA ARG A 340 3.62 -7.48 -14.43
C ARG A 340 2.51 -7.28 -15.47
N ALA A 341 2.29 -6.04 -15.93
CA ALA A 341 1.22 -5.68 -16.87
C ALA A 341 -0.14 -6.26 -16.47
N LEU A 342 -0.48 -6.18 -15.18
CA LEU A 342 -1.63 -6.89 -14.63
C LEU A 342 -2.96 -6.32 -15.15
N SER A 343 -3.77 -7.19 -15.74
CA SER A 343 -5.19 -6.96 -15.98
C SER A 343 -5.99 -7.87 -15.06
N PHE A 344 -6.62 -7.31 -14.04
CA PHE A 344 -7.52 -8.07 -13.19
C PHE A 344 -8.85 -8.26 -13.92
N ASP A 345 -9.31 -9.50 -14.08
CA ASP A 345 -10.68 -9.77 -14.47
C ASP A 345 -11.65 -9.14 -13.46
N VAL A 346 -12.86 -8.81 -13.91
CA VAL A 346 -13.87 -8.18 -13.06
C VAL A 346 -14.28 -9.20 -11.99
N ALA A 347 -13.72 -9.05 -10.80
CA ALA A 347 -14.19 -9.77 -9.62
C ALA A 347 -15.63 -9.34 -9.30
N ASP A 348 -16.44 -10.30 -8.87
CA ASP A 348 -17.78 -10.05 -8.34
C ASP A 348 -17.71 -8.96 -7.25
N LYS A 349 -18.50 -7.90 -7.42
CA LYS A 349 -18.54 -6.76 -6.51
C LYS A 349 -18.80 -7.18 -5.06
N SER A 350 -19.72 -8.13 -4.82
CA SER A 350 -20.05 -8.61 -3.47
C SER A 350 -18.84 -9.28 -2.79
N LYS A 351 -18.01 -9.93 -3.58
CA LYS A 351 -16.78 -10.58 -3.14
C LYS A 351 -15.70 -9.57 -2.80
N LEU A 352 -15.54 -8.52 -3.61
CA LEU A 352 -14.66 -7.39 -3.30
C LEU A 352 -15.07 -6.71 -2.00
N GLU A 353 -16.37 -6.46 -1.79
CA GLU A 353 -16.89 -5.89 -0.54
C GLU A 353 -16.60 -6.77 0.67
N THR A 354 -16.72 -8.09 0.53
CA THR A 354 -16.39 -9.04 1.61
C THR A 354 -14.90 -8.97 1.98
N LEU A 355 -14.01 -9.02 1.00
CA LEU A 355 -12.56 -8.96 1.25
C LEU A 355 -12.12 -7.59 1.77
N LEU A 356 -12.70 -6.50 1.25
CA LEU A 356 -12.47 -5.16 1.77
C LEU A 356 -12.85 -5.07 3.25
N ARG A 357 -13.93 -5.73 3.67
CA ARG A 357 -14.36 -5.76 5.07
C ARG A 357 -13.32 -6.46 5.94
N GLU A 358 -12.80 -7.60 5.48
CA GLU A 358 -11.77 -8.34 6.20
C GLU A 358 -10.48 -7.52 6.36
N ALA A 359 -10.03 -6.86 5.28
CA ALA A 359 -8.87 -5.97 5.31
C ALA A 359 -9.09 -4.82 6.31
N VAL A 360 -10.23 -4.13 6.21
CA VAL A 360 -10.60 -3.01 7.09
C VAL A 360 -10.63 -3.45 8.55
N LEU A 361 -11.28 -4.57 8.87
CA LEU A 361 -11.32 -5.10 10.24
C LEU A 361 -9.91 -5.42 10.77
N ALA A 362 -9.07 -6.06 9.95
CA ALA A 362 -7.70 -6.37 10.31
C ALA A 362 -6.85 -5.12 10.57
N LEU A 363 -7.09 -4.03 9.84
CA LEU A 363 -6.39 -2.75 9.99
C LEU A 363 -6.88 -1.96 11.22
N THR A 364 -8.15 -2.07 11.60
CA THR A 364 -8.66 -1.41 12.83
C THR A 364 -8.04 -1.95 14.12
N GLN A 365 -7.48 -3.16 14.09
CA GLN A 365 -6.78 -3.76 15.23
C GLN A 365 -5.37 -3.19 15.44
N LEU A 366 -4.88 -2.35 14.53
CA LEU A 366 -3.56 -1.74 14.58
C LEU A 366 -3.53 -0.58 15.61
N GLY A 367 -3.52 -0.92 16.89
CA GLY A 367 -3.77 0.00 18.00
C GLY A 367 -2.73 1.11 18.24
N HIS A 368 -1.54 1.02 17.66
CA HIS A 368 -0.43 1.94 17.96
C HIS A 368 -0.41 3.22 17.10
N HIS A 369 -0.91 3.20 15.86
CA HIS A 369 -0.85 4.37 14.98
C HIS A 369 -1.99 5.38 15.18
N ALA A 370 -3.15 4.92 15.66
CA ALA A 370 -4.32 5.76 15.92
C ALA A 370 -4.14 6.80 17.06
N LYS A 371 -3.04 6.71 17.83
CA LYS A 371 -2.74 7.62 18.95
C LYS A 371 -1.61 8.62 18.64
N SER A 372 -1.24 8.74 17.36
CA SER A 372 -0.26 9.70 16.88
C SER A 372 -0.60 11.13 17.35
N PRO A 373 0.34 11.85 18.00
CA PRO A 373 0.11 13.23 18.44
C PRO A 373 -0.30 14.18 17.31
N SER A 374 0.35 14.10 16.14
CA SER A 374 0.03 14.96 14.99
C SER A 374 -1.34 14.63 14.42
N TYR A 375 -1.68 13.34 14.28
CA TYR A 375 -3.02 12.91 13.86
C TYR A 375 -4.12 13.43 14.80
N MET A 376 -3.90 13.30 16.12
CA MET A 376 -4.84 13.80 17.13
C MET A 376 -4.94 15.33 17.13
N ALA A 377 -3.83 16.05 16.88
CA ALA A 377 -3.83 17.51 16.75
C ALA A 377 -4.60 17.97 15.51
N LYS A 378 -4.39 17.31 14.36
CA LYS A 378 -5.09 17.59 13.09
C LYS A 378 -6.61 17.37 13.17
N ASN A 379 -7.05 16.41 13.99
CA ASN A 379 -8.46 15.99 14.07
C ASN A 379 -9.26 16.56 15.27
N ARG A 380 -8.63 17.32 16.18
CA ARG A 380 -9.36 18.11 17.20
C ARG A 380 -9.98 19.36 16.56
N VAL A 381 -11.29 19.57 16.73
CA VAL A 381 -12.06 20.72 16.22
C VAL A 381 -13.02 21.21 17.32
N PRO A 382 -13.34 22.53 17.40
CA PRO A 382 -13.03 23.57 16.44
C PRO A 382 -11.74 24.32 16.69
N GLN A 383 -10.97 24.55 15.64
CA GLN A 383 -10.09 25.72 15.52
C GLN A 383 -10.95 26.97 15.30
N GLU A 384 -11.85 27.26 16.23
CA GLU A 384 -12.34 28.62 16.41
C GLU A 384 -11.25 29.31 17.25
N SER A 385 -10.46 30.22 16.66
CA SER A 385 -9.61 31.26 17.32
C SER A 385 -8.20 31.51 16.75
N ARG A 386 -7.87 31.14 15.50
CA ARG A 386 -6.63 31.67 14.87
C ARG A 386 -6.82 32.71 13.77
N ASP A 387 -8.07 33.05 13.45
CA ASP A 387 -8.41 34.18 12.57
C ASP A 387 -8.82 35.44 13.36
N ALA A 388 -8.36 35.55 14.62
CA ALA A 388 -8.56 36.72 15.46
C ALA A 388 -7.24 37.14 16.14
N GLU A 389 -6.17 37.25 15.36
CA GLU A 389 -4.98 38.05 15.70
C GLU A 389 -4.45 38.79 14.45
#